data_AF-X1TCT5-F1
#
_entry.id   AF-X1TCT5-F1
#
_cell.length_a   1.000
_cell.length_b   1.000
_cell.length_c   1.000
_cell.angle_alpha   90.00
_cell.angle_beta   90.00
_cell.angle_gamma   90.00
#
_symmetry.space_group_name_H-M   'P 1'
#
loop_
_entity.id
_entity.type
_entity.pdbx_description
1 polymer ?
#
loop_
_entity_poly.entity_id
_entity_poly.type
_entity_poly.pdbx_seq_one_letter_code
_entity_poly.pdbx_strand_id
1 'polypeptide(L)'
;DKGEDDVKTALVDVQREFRLARIYLLNTGLEGYWHAYCFQAHSWADTLRILASTPGIDRVFFKIGAIREYFTLRFTPKKRRDFKPAVILPSKIPEDVDPYKLNSFVTYWTKRM
;
A
#
# COMPACT_ATOMS: atom_id res chain seq x y z
N ASP A 1 -11.59 11.73 13.17
CA ASP A 1 -10.19 11.46 12.80
C ASP A 1 -9.87 10.00 13.03
N LYS A 2 -9.34 9.30 12.03
CA LYS A 2 -8.92 7.90 12.18
C LYS A 2 -7.44 7.84 12.55
N GLY A 3 -7.13 7.15 13.63
CA GLY A 3 -5.77 6.96 14.11
C GLY A 3 -5.02 5.85 13.35
N GLU A 4 -3.74 5.69 13.66
CA GLU A 4 -2.91 4.60 13.08
C GLU A 4 -3.50 3.22 13.42
N ASP A 5 -4.08 3.05 14.60
CA ASP A 5 -4.63 1.76 15.05
C ASP A 5 -5.92 1.38 14.32
N ASP A 6 -6.72 2.36 13.88
CA ASP A 6 -7.87 2.12 13.01
C ASP A 6 -7.41 1.58 11.65
N VAL A 7 -6.32 2.14 11.12
CA VAL A 7 -5.73 1.69 9.85
C VAL A 7 -5.14 0.29 9.99
N LYS A 8 -4.43 -0.01 11.09
CA LYS A 8 -3.92 -1.36 11.35
C LYS A 8 -5.04 -2.37 11.43
N THR A 9 -6.12 -2.07 12.14
CA THR A 9 -7.27 -2.97 12.31
C THR A 9 -7.92 -3.27 10.95
N ALA A 10 -8.21 -2.22 10.18
CA ALA A 10 -8.75 -2.33 8.82
C ALA A 10 -7.86 -3.20 7.90
N LEU A 11 -6.54 -3.03 7.97
CA LEU A 11 -5.60 -3.81 7.17
C LEU A 11 -5.46 -5.25 7.64
N VAL A 12 -5.52 -5.52 8.96
CA VAL A 12 -5.49 -6.90 9.51
C VAL A 12 -6.71 -7.69 9.07
N ASP A 13 -7.89 -7.07 9.06
CA ASP A 13 -9.13 -7.74 8.64
C ASP A 13 -9.06 -8.16 7.17
N VAL A 14 -8.65 -7.24 6.28
CA VAL A 14 -8.44 -7.53 4.85
C VAL A 14 -7.30 -8.54 4.64
N GLN A 15 -6.20 -8.43 5.39
CA GLN A 15 -5.08 -9.37 5.31
C GLN A 15 -5.53 -10.81 5.62
N ARG A 16 -6.41 -10.98 6.61
CA ARG A 16 -6.96 -12.29 6.98
C ARG A 16 -7.97 -12.80 5.96
N GLU A 17 -8.89 -11.95 5.52
CA GLU A 17 -9.92 -12.29 4.54
C GLU A 17 -9.31 -12.80 3.23
N PHE A 18 -8.31 -12.09 2.71
CA PHE A 18 -7.70 -12.39 1.42
C PHE A 18 -6.39 -13.19 1.50
N ARG A 19 -5.98 -13.60 2.71
CA ARG A 19 -4.72 -14.33 2.97
C ARG A 19 -3.52 -13.62 2.34
N LEU A 20 -3.38 -12.33 2.65
CA LEU A 20 -2.30 -11.51 2.11
C LEU A 20 -0.97 -11.79 2.83
N ALA A 21 0.13 -11.56 2.12
CA ALA A 21 1.47 -11.50 2.68
C ALA A 21 1.62 -10.35 3.69
N ARG A 22 2.85 -10.09 4.15
CA ARG A 22 3.09 -9.00 5.11
C ARG A 22 2.65 -7.67 4.51
N ILE A 23 2.07 -6.83 5.36
CA ILE A 23 1.70 -5.48 4.97
C ILE A 23 2.67 -4.51 5.63
N TYR A 24 3.33 -3.72 4.81
CA TYR A 24 4.23 -2.66 5.22
C TYR A 24 3.44 -1.36 5.31
N LEU A 25 3.32 -0.79 6.50
CA LEU A 25 2.64 0.47 6.74
C LEU A 25 3.68 1.60 6.85
N LEU A 26 3.54 2.61 6.01
CA LEU A 26 4.43 3.76 5.94
C LEU A 26 3.65 5.05 6.18
N ASN A 27 4.21 5.92 7.02
CA ASN A 27 3.68 7.27 7.21
C ASN A 27 3.99 8.12 5.95
N THR A 28 2.98 8.80 5.41
CA THR A 28 3.15 9.65 4.21
C THR A 28 3.87 10.98 4.49
N GLY A 29 4.06 11.32 5.76
CA GLY A 29 4.47 12.62 6.27
C GLY A 29 3.31 13.59 6.48
N LEU A 30 2.07 13.16 6.23
CA LEU A 30 0.85 13.88 6.53
C LEU A 30 0.11 13.17 7.67
N GLU A 31 -0.42 13.95 8.60
CA GLU A 31 -1.21 13.43 9.71
C GLU A 31 -2.50 12.77 9.19
N GLY A 32 -2.81 11.57 9.66
CA GLY A 32 -4.00 10.82 9.24
C GLY A 32 -3.88 10.10 7.88
N TYR A 33 -2.69 10.03 7.28
CA TYR A 33 -2.48 9.36 5.99
C TYR A 33 -1.29 8.40 6.00
N TRP A 34 -1.54 7.17 5.55
CA TRP A 34 -0.57 6.10 5.47
C TRP A 34 -0.58 5.44 4.09
N HIS A 35 0.57 4.91 3.67
CA HIS A 35 0.67 3.97 2.56
C HIS A 35 0.76 2.55 3.11
N ALA A 36 -0.01 1.63 2.54
CA ALA A 36 0.08 0.21 2.82
C ALA A 36 0.59 -0.52 1.59
N TYR A 37 1.63 -1.35 1.74
CA TYR A 37 2.19 -2.17 0.67
C TYR A 37 2.13 -3.64 1.03
N CYS A 38 1.66 -4.45 0.08
CA CYS A 38 1.71 -5.90 0.12
C CYS A 38 2.40 -6.38 -1.16
N PHE A 39 3.44 -7.19 -1.02
CA PHE A 39 4.26 -7.67 -2.14
C PHE A 39 3.85 -9.08 -2.54
N GLN A 40 2.60 -9.20 -2.99
CA GLN A 40 1.99 -10.43 -3.47
C GLN A 40 1.22 -10.13 -4.75
N ALA A 41 1.38 -10.99 -5.76
CA ALA A 41 0.69 -10.92 -7.03
C ALA A 41 -0.72 -11.51 -6.89
N HIS A 42 -1.69 -10.79 -7.43
CA HIS A 42 -3.09 -11.21 -7.48
C HIS A 42 -3.64 -10.98 -8.88
N SER A 43 -4.73 -11.66 -9.21
CA SER A 43 -5.50 -11.32 -10.41
C SER A 43 -5.98 -9.87 -10.31
N TRP A 44 -6.26 -9.24 -11.47
CA TRP A 44 -6.78 -7.87 -11.48
C TRP A 44 -8.10 -7.76 -10.72
N ALA A 45 -9.01 -8.73 -10.90
CA ALA A 45 -10.28 -8.79 -10.19
C ALA A 45 -10.10 -8.90 -8.68
N ASP A 46 -9.18 -9.76 -8.21
CA ASP A 46 -8.90 -9.90 -6.78
C ASP A 46 -8.25 -8.64 -6.22
N THR A 47 -7.37 -7.99 -6.98
CA THR A 47 -6.78 -6.70 -6.60
C THR A 47 -7.86 -5.65 -6.35
N LEU A 48 -8.84 -5.53 -7.25
CA LEU A 48 -9.97 -4.61 -7.08
C LEU A 48 -10.82 -4.99 -5.86
N ARG A 49 -11.06 -6.28 -5.63
CA ARG A 49 -11.83 -6.77 -4.46
C ARG A 49 -11.10 -6.44 -3.14
N ILE A 50 -9.81 -6.73 -3.05
CA ILE A 50 -8.97 -6.43 -1.88
C ILE A 50 -9.04 -4.93 -1.54
N LEU A 51 -8.83 -4.08 -2.55
CA LEU A 51 -8.83 -2.63 -2.37
C LEU A 51 -10.22 -2.09 -2.02
N ALA A 52 -11.28 -2.59 -2.67
CA ALA A 52 -12.66 -2.19 -2.37
C ALA A 52 -13.10 -2.63 -0.96
N SER A 53 -12.62 -3.78 -0.49
CA SER A 53 -12.87 -4.28 0.87
C SER A 53 -12.07 -3.54 1.94
N THR A 54 -11.08 -2.70 1.58
CA THR A 54 -10.23 -1.99 2.55
C THR A 54 -10.93 -0.75 3.14
N PRO A 55 -11.34 -0.78 4.43
CA PRO A 55 -12.03 0.34 5.03
C PRO A 55 -11.15 1.60 5.09
N GLY A 56 -11.66 2.72 4.58
CA GLY A 56 -10.92 3.99 4.61
C GLY A 56 -9.88 4.16 3.49
N ILE A 57 -9.90 3.31 2.47
CA ILE A 57 -9.10 3.52 1.25
C ILE A 57 -9.40 4.90 0.62
N ASP A 58 -8.37 5.54 0.09
CA ASP A 58 -8.53 6.75 -0.72
C ASP A 58 -9.34 6.42 -1.98
N ARG A 59 -10.53 7.03 -2.07
CA ARG A 59 -11.49 6.80 -3.18
C ARG A 59 -10.96 7.30 -4.53
N VAL A 60 -10.16 8.36 -4.53
CA VAL A 60 -9.54 8.91 -5.75
C VAL A 60 -8.45 7.97 -6.24
N PHE A 61 -7.60 7.48 -5.33
CA PHE A 61 -6.61 6.43 -5.63
C PHE A 61 -7.28 5.20 -6.25
N PHE A 62 -8.32 4.67 -5.59
CA PHE A 62 -9.05 3.50 -6.07
C PHE A 62 -9.66 3.74 -7.46
N LYS A 63 -10.37 4.85 -7.65
CA LYS A 63 -11.01 5.20 -8.93
C LYS A 63 -9.99 5.35 -10.07
N ILE A 64 -8.90 6.08 -9.84
CA ILE A 64 -7.89 6.33 -10.87
C ILE A 64 -7.19 5.03 -11.26
N GLY A 65 -6.82 4.20 -10.27
CA GLY A 65 -6.16 2.93 -10.56
C GLY A 65 -7.07 1.93 -11.25
N ALA A 66 -8.35 1.85 -10.85
CA ALA A 66 -9.34 1.00 -11.50
C ALA A 66 -9.53 1.38 -12.99
N ILE A 67 -9.63 2.68 -13.31
CA ILE A 67 -9.77 3.17 -14.69
C ILE A 67 -8.50 2.91 -15.53
N ARG A 68 -7.32 3.01 -14.90
CA ARG A 68 -6.03 2.85 -15.59
C ARG A 68 -5.60 1.40 -15.77
N GLU A 69 -6.26 0.46 -15.09
CA GLU A 69 -5.88 -0.95 -15.04
C GLU A 69 -4.49 -1.22 -14.44
N TYR A 70 -3.99 -0.29 -13.62
CA TYR A 70 -2.80 -0.49 -12.80
C TYR A 70 -2.78 0.46 -11.61
N PHE A 71 -2.12 0.03 -10.53
CA PHE A 71 -1.83 0.87 -9.37
C PHE A 71 -0.33 1.17 -9.32
N THR A 72 0.02 2.44 -9.08
CA THR A 72 1.42 2.85 -8.94
C THR A 72 1.83 2.84 -7.48
N LEU A 73 2.80 2.01 -7.14
CA LEU A 73 3.47 2.07 -5.84
C LEU A 73 4.39 3.29 -5.82
N ARG A 74 4.11 4.25 -4.94
CA ARG A 74 4.99 5.41 -4.76
C ARG A 74 6.03 5.10 -3.70
N PHE A 75 7.13 4.50 -4.12
CA PHE A 75 8.28 4.31 -3.26
C PHE A 75 9.48 5.10 -3.80
N THR A 76 9.89 6.12 -3.05
CA THR A 76 11.15 6.83 -3.30
C THR A 76 11.57 7.47 -1.98
N PRO A 77 12.84 7.38 -1.56
CA PRO A 77 13.33 8.18 -0.46
C PRO A 77 13.21 9.66 -0.82
N LYS A 78 12.17 10.32 -0.29
CA LYS A 78 11.94 11.74 -0.55
C LYS A 78 12.72 12.54 0.50
N LYS A 79 13.78 13.24 0.09
CA LYS A 79 14.58 14.16 0.93
C LYS A 79 15.00 13.55 2.30
N ARG A 80 15.99 12.64 2.30
CA ARG A 80 16.55 12.03 3.54
C ARG A 80 15.57 11.19 4.38
N ARG A 81 14.40 10.83 3.84
CA ARG A 81 13.50 9.85 4.47
C ARG A 81 13.84 8.47 3.91
N ASP A 82 14.56 7.69 4.70
CA ASP A 82 14.78 6.28 4.39
C ASP A 82 13.43 5.54 4.30
N PHE A 83 13.36 4.53 3.44
CA PHE A 83 12.29 3.55 3.45
C PHE A 83 12.43 2.72 4.73
N LYS A 84 11.97 3.26 5.85
CA LYS A 84 11.83 2.54 7.11
C LYS A 84 10.36 2.15 7.21
N PRO A 85 10.02 0.85 7.14
CA PRO A 85 8.66 0.46 7.49
C PRO A 85 8.41 0.90 8.92
N ALA A 86 7.42 1.79 9.11
CA ALA A 86 7.09 2.29 10.44
C ALA A 86 6.42 1.18 11.26
N VAL A 87 5.61 0.35 10.59
CA VAL A 87 4.96 -0.82 11.17
C VAL A 87 4.88 -1.93 10.11
N ILE A 88 5.13 -3.18 10.51
CA ILE A 88 4.92 -4.37 9.67
C ILE A 88 3.80 -5.19 10.29
N LEU A 89 2.74 -5.47 9.52
CA LEU A 89 1.69 -6.40 9.90
C LEU A 89 2.12 -7.82 9.47
N PRO A 90 2.40 -8.73 10.44
CA PRO A 90 3.00 -10.03 10.14
C PRO A 90 2.00 -10.94 9.42
N SER A 91 2.51 -11.79 8.53
CA SER A 91 1.75 -12.85 7.87
C SER A 91 2.62 -14.10 7.73
N LYS A 92 1.96 -15.26 7.68
CA LYS A 92 2.59 -16.55 7.35
C LYS A 92 2.70 -16.76 5.83
N ILE A 93 1.99 -15.96 5.05
CA ILE A 93 2.00 -16.03 3.59
C ILE A 93 3.29 -15.35 3.09
N PRO A 94 4.10 -16.02 2.25
CA PRO A 94 5.32 -15.43 1.72
C PRO A 94 5.01 -14.31 0.72
N GLU A 95 5.94 -13.37 0.59
CA GLU A 95 5.92 -12.36 -0.47
C GLU A 95 6.42 -12.99 -1.77
N ASP A 96 5.81 -12.59 -2.90
CA ASP A 96 6.24 -13.04 -4.22
C ASP A 96 7.51 -12.33 -4.69
N VAL A 97 7.74 -11.12 -4.16
CA VAL A 97 8.90 -10.30 -4.50
C VAL A 97 9.51 -9.71 -3.24
N ASP A 98 10.83 -9.71 -3.19
CA ASP A 98 11.56 -8.93 -2.19
C ASP A 98 11.36 -7.44 -2.49
N PRO A 99 10.75 -6.67 -1.58
CA PRO A 99 10.48 -5.24 -1.79
C PRO A 99 11.74 -4.42 -2.05
N TYR A 100 12.91 -4.89 -1.62
CA TYR A 100 14.20 -4.24 -1.83
C TYR A 100 14.84 -4.60 -3.18
N LYS A 101 14.28 -5.55 -3.93
CA LYS A 101 14.74 -5.99 -5.26
C LYS A 101 13.83 -5.53 -6.41
N LEU A 102 12.93 -4.57 -6.16
CA LEU A 102 12.08 -4.01 -7.21
C LEU A 102 12.92 -3.18 -8.19
N ASN A 103 13.13 -3.73 -9.39
CA ASN A 103 14.09 -3.26 -10.40
C ASN A 103 13.65 -2.01 -11.19
N SER A 104 12.46 -1.45 -10.96
CA SER A 104 11.99 -0.29 -11.72
C SER A 104 11.35 0.76 -10.83
N PHE A 105 11.92 1.96 -10.86
CA PHE A 105 11.37 3.17 -10.25
C PHE A 105 10.98 4.11 -11.38
N VAL A 106 9.70 4.45 -11.48
CA VAL A 106 9.25 5.44 -12.46
C VAL A 106 9.11 6.77 -11.74
N THR A 107 9.95 7.74 -12.12
CA THR A 107 9.79 9.11 -11.64
C THR A 107 8.61 9.72 -12.38
N TYR A 108 7.48 9.88 -11.72
CA TYR A 108 6.34 10.56 -12.33
C TYR A 108 6.39 12.06 -12.05
N TRP A 109 5.91 12.84 -13.01
CA TRP A 109 5.84 14.29 -12.90
C TRP A 109 4.95 14.68 -11.72
N THR A 110 5.56 15.27 -10.69
CA THR A 110 4.83 16.06 -9.70
C THR A 110 4.86 17.51 -10.12
N LYS A 111 3.72 18.19 -10.08
CA LYS A 111 3.65 19.66 -10.17
C LYS A 111 4.66 20.22 -9.16
N ARG A 112 5.64 21.00 -9.63
CA ARG A 112 6.51 21.76 -8.73
C ARG A 112 5.59 22.70 -7.94
N MET A 113 5.57 22.55 -6.62
CA MET A 113 5.02 23.56 -5.72
C MET A 113 6.02 24.68 -5.59
#